data_AF-B4J1T9-F1
#
_entry.id   AF-B4J1T9-F1
#
_cell.length_a   1.000
_cell.length_b   1.000
_cell.length_c   1.000
_cell.angle_alpha   90.00
_cell.angle_beta   90.00
_cell.angle_gamma   90.00
#
_symmetry.space_group_name_H-M   'P 1'
#
loop_
_entity.id
_entity.type
_entity.pdbx_description
1 polymer ?
#
loop_
_entity_poly.entity_id
_entity_poly.type
_entity_poly.pdbx_seq_one_letter_code
_entity_poly.pdbx_strand_id
1 'polypeptide(L)'
;MNPLDKIHALDEIEKDIILCMQSAGQALQELGKEKSSQKSAETQSQQFLKSLSSVESKLSEQINYLTQVSTGQPHEGSGYASAKVLQMAWHRIQHARSRVRELEETKAKHSHAARQQQKRQQEHAAAQQQQQAAAAAAAQQHQQHASGGGVAGAGAADGGTAGISNSAGGAVSADAGGGLPTN
;
A
#
# COMPACT_ATOMS: atom_id res chain seq x y z
N MET A 1 16.75 19.82 13.72
CA MET A 1 16.51 21.14 13.09
C MET A 1 15.34 20.98 12.13
N ASN A 2 14.27 21.76 12.30
CA ASN A 2 13.07 21.69 11.46
C ASN A 2 13.40 22.26 10.07
N PRO A 3 12.87 21.71 8.96
CA PRO A 3 12.98 22.34 7.63
C PRO A 3 12.61 23.83 7.60
N LEU A 4 11.64 24.26 8.43
CA LEU A 4 11.28 25.69 8.56
C LEU A 4 12.40 26.53 9.18
N ASP A 5 13.11 26.02 10.19
CA ASP A 5 14.25 26.72 10.80
C ASP A 5 15.37 26.93 9.79
N LYS A 6 15.49 26.05 8.78
CA LYS A 6 16.49 26.17 7.71
C LYS A 6 16.15 27.23 6.70
N ILE A 7 14.87 27.34 6.33
CA ILE A 7 14.40 28.43 5.46
C ILE A 7 14.65 29.76 6.18
N HIS A 8 14.32 29.85 7.46
CA HIS A 8 14.63 31.04 8.26
C HIS A 8 16.13 31.33 8.36
N ALA A 9 16.98 30.31 8.52
CA ALA A 9 18.43 30.50 8.53
C ALA A 9 18.95 31.05 7.18
N LEU A 10 18.36 30.63 6.05
CA LEU A 10 18.70 31.18 4.73
C LEU A 10 18.22 32.63 4.58
N ASP A 11 17.02 32.97 5.08
CA ASP A 11 16.53 34.36 5.10
C ASP A 11 17.42 35.28 5.95
N GLU A 12 17.97 34.78 7.05
CA GLU A 12 18.93 35.51 7.87
C GLU A 12 20.26 35.72 7.14
N ILE A 13 20.76 34.70 6.44
CA ILE A 13 21.95 34.84 5.58
C ILE A 13 21.71 35.88 4.50
N GLU A 14 20.53 35.91 3.87
CA GLU A 14 20.18 36.92 2.86
C GLU A 14 20.22 38.34 3.44
N LYS A 15 19.68 38.54 4.64
CA LYS A 15 19.77 39.84 5.34
C LYS A 15 21.21 40.24 5.63
N ASP A 16 22.04 39.30 6.06
CA ASP A 16 23.46 39.55 6.32
C ASP A 16 24.23 39.89 5.02
N ILE A 17 23.86 39.29 3.89
CA ILE A 17 24.41 39.64 2.57
C ILE A 17 24.02 41.06 2.17
N ILE A 18 22.76 41.45 2.37
CA ILE A 18 22.30 42.82 2.10
C ILE A 18 23.09 43.82 2.95
N LEU A 19 23.29 43.53 4.24
CA LEU A 19 24.07 44.38 5.14
C LEU A 19 25.55 44.47 4.71
N CYS A 20 26.13 43.34 4.30
CA CYS A 20 27.48 43.27 3.75
C CYS A 20 27.62 44.21 2.54
N MET A 21 26.71 44.10 1.57
CA MET A 21 26.70 44.96 0.38
C MET A 21 26.49 46.45 0.72
N GLN A 22 25.62 46.77 1.68
CA GLN A 22 25.39 48.14 2.12
C GLN A 22 26.63 48.76 2.75
N SER A 23 27.32 48.04 3.65
CA SER A 23 28.54 48.52 4.28
C SER A 23 29.68 48.74 3.27
N ALA A 24 29.83 47.84 2.29
CA ALA A 24 30.76 48.04 1.17
C ALA A 24 30.42 49.28 0.34
N GLY A 25 29.13 49.46 -0.02
CA GLY A 25 28.66 50.62 -0.76
C GLY A 25 28.91 51.93 -0.02
N GLN A 26 28.65 51.96 1.29
CA GLN A 26 28.91 53.13 2.13
C GLN A 26 30.42 53.44 2.25
N ALA A 27 31.26 52.41 2.36
CA ALA A 27 32.72 52.59 2.37
C ALA A 27 33.21 53.22 1.06
N LEU A 28 32.78 52.68 -0.09
CA LEU A 28 33.14 53.22 -1.41
C LEU A 28 32.60 54.63 -1.62
N GLN A 29 31.37 54.90 -1.20
CA GLN A 29 30.76 56.23 -1.30
C GLN A 29 31.50 57.26 -0.44
N GLU A 30 31.97 56.88 0.75
CA GLU A 30 32.77 57.75 1.62
C GLU A 30 34.14 58.06 0.99
N LEU A 31 34.79 57.05 0.41
CA LEU A 31 36.07 57.20 -0.30
C LEU A 31 35.95 58.08 -1.56
N GLY A 32 34.77 58.13 -2.18
CA GLY A 32 34.49 58.95 -3.35
C GLY A 32 34.21 60.43 -3.06
N LYS A 33 34.18 60.87 -1.79
CA LYS A 33 33.93 62.28 -1.42
C LYS A 33 35.19 63.13 -1.58
N GLU A 34 35.01 64.39 -1.98
CA GLU A 34 36.11 65.39 -2.06
C GLU A 34 36.83 65.61 -0.72
N LYS A 35 36.11 65.43 0.40
CA LYS A 35 36.66 65.41 1.76
C LYS A 35 36.22 64.15 2.48
N SER A 36 36.96 63.05 2.28
CA SER A 36 36.65 61.75 2.85
C SER A 36 36.99 61.68 4.36
N SER A 37 36.12 61.01 5.13
CA SER A 37 36.41 60.62 6.51
C SER A 37 37.05 59.24 6.52
N GLN A 38 38.35 59.18 6.76
CA GLN A 38 39.08 57.92 6.85
C GLN A 38 38.53 57.01 7.96
N LYS A 39 38.16 57.59 9.11
CA LYS A 39 37.55 56.84 10.22
C LYS A 39 36.21 56.22 9.83
N SER A 40 35.40 56.94 9.05
CA SER A 40 34.11 56.43 8.58
C SER A 40 34.29 55.31 7.55
N ALA A 41 35.19 55.51 6.58
CA ALA A 41 35.51 54.49 5.59
C ALA A 41 36.01 53.20 6.25
N GLU A 42 36.94 53.33 7.21
CA GLU A 42 37.51 52.18 7.92
C GLU A 42 36.48 51.45 8.80
N THR A 43 35.57 52.18 9.44
CA THR A 43 34.46 51.58 10.20
C THR A 43 33.57 50.74 9.28
N GLN A 44 33.20 51.27 8.11
CA GLN A 44 32.37 50.55 7.14
C GLN A 44 33.08 49.35 6.52
N SER A 45 34.38 49.46 6.24
CA SER A 45 35.20 48.33 5.80
C SER A 45 35.32 47.22 6.86
N GLN A 46 35.45 47.58 8.14
CA GLN A 46 35.45 46.58 9.22
C GLN A 46 34.08 45.91 9.38
N GLN A 47 32.99 46.67 9.22
CA GLN A 47 31.63 46.12 9.24
C GLN A 47 31.42 45.14 8.08
N PHE A 48 31.87 45.48 6.88
CA PHE A 48 31.87 44.60 5.71
C PHE A 48 32.60 43.28 6.00
N LEU A 49 33.84 43.34 6.49
CA LEU A 49 34.63 42.14 6.78
C LEU A 49 33.96 41.23 7.83
N LYS A 50 33.37 41.82 8.89
CA LYS A 50 32.64 41.05 9.90
C LYS A 50 31.40 40.38 9.32
N SER A 51 30.62 41.12 8.54
CA SER A 51 29.41 40.59 7.89
C SER A 51 29.76 39.48 6.91
N LEU A 52 30.81 39.68 6.10
CA LEU A 52 31.29 38.69 5.14
C LEU A 52 31.73 37.39 5.82
N SER A 53 32.52 37.49 6.90
CA SER A 53 32.96 36.32 7.66
C SER A 53 31.77 35.55 8.28
N SER A 54 30.76 36.27 8.79
CA SER A 54 29.51 35.66 9.28
C SER A 54 28.78 34.92 8.16
N VAL A 55 28.61 35.55 6.99
CA VAL A 55 27.95 34.95 5.82
C VAL A 55 28.68 33.69 5.37
N GLU A 56 30.02 33.73 5.24
CA GLU A 56 30.82 32.58 4.84
C GLU A 56 30.70 31.40 5.81
N SER A 57 30.75 31.67 7.11
CA SER A 57 30.61 30.64 8.14
C SER A 57 29.23 29.98 8.09
N LYS A 58 28.15 30.80 8.04
CA LYS A 58 26.77 30.30 7.99
C LYS A 58 26.48 29.52 6.70
N LEU A 59 26.95 30.01 5.55
CA LEU A 59 26.79 29.29 4.27
C LEU A 59 27.55 27.97 4.28
N SER A 60 28.76 27.93 4.81
CA SER A 60 29.55 26.69 4.93
C SER A 60 28.83 25.65 5.77
N GLU A 61 28.20 26.06 6.88
CA GLU A 61 27.39 25.18 7.71
C GLU A 61 26.16 24.63 6.96
N GLN A 62 25.45 25.46 6.20
CA GLN A 62 24.33 24.99 5.38
C GLN A 62 24.78 24.05 4.24
N ILE A 63 25.92 24.31 3.59
CA ILE A 63 26.50 23.43 2.58
C ILE A 63 26.90 22.08 3.19
N ASN A 64 27.56 22.08 4.34
CA ASN A 64 27.93 20.86 5.05
C ASN A 64 26.69 20.06 5.45
N TYR A 65 25.66 20.73 5.95
CA TYR A 65 24.40 20.08 6.24
C TYR A 65 23.75 19.48 4.99
N LEU A 66 23.64 20.24 3.90
CA LEU A 66 23.07 19.78 2.63
C LEU A 66 23.84 18.57 2.11
N THR A 67 25.17 18.58 2.21
CA THR A 67 26.02 17.44 1.90
C THR A 67 25.70 16.24 2.79
N GLN A 68 25.56 16.43 4.10
CA GLN A 68 25.23 15.35 5.05
C GLN A 68 23.84 14.72 4.78
N VAL A 69 22.82 15.54 4.51
CA VAL A 69 21.48 15.01 4.20
C VAL A 69 21.41 14.39 2.81
N SER A 70 22.19 14.89 1.84
CA SER A 70 22.16 14.40 0.45
C SER A 70 22.97 13.12 0.28
N THR A 71 23.95 12.86 1.16
CA THR A 71 24.78 11.65 1.15
C THR A 71 24.20 10.50 1.99
N GLY A 72 23.00 10.66 2.53
CA GLY A 72 22.22 9.56 3.12
C GLY A 72 22.66 9.13 4.53
N GLN A 73 23.41 9.96 5.25
CA GLN A 73 23.61 9.72 6.68
C GLN A 73 22.24 9.73 7.38
N PRO A 74 21.85 8.65 8.09
CA PRO A 74 20.57 8.61 8.77
C PRO A 74 20.61 9.67 9.86
N HIS A 75 19.98 10.82 9.61
CA HIS A 75 19.70 11.74 10.69
C HIS A 75 18.71 11.03 11.61
N GLU A 76 19.23 10.50 12.72
CA GLU A 76 18.47 10.18 13.91
C GLU A 76 17.77 11.49 14.34
N GLY A 77 16.58 11.75 13.80
CA GLY A 77 15.75 12.92 14.14
C GLY A 77 15.50 13.98 13.06
N SER A 78 15.75 13.74 11.75
CA SER A 78 15.29 14.69 10.70
C SER A 78 13.89 14.39 10.18
N GLY A 79 13.23 15.43 9.65
CA GLY A 79 11.90 15.33 9.04
C GLY A 79 11.79 14.31 7.90
N TYR A 80 12.91 13.97 7.24
CA TYR A 80 12.95 12.91 6.23
C TYR A 80 12.67 11.53 6.83
N ALA A 81 13.24 11.23 8.00
CA ALA A 81 12.96 9.97 8.71
C ALA A 81 11.46 9.87 9.06
N SER A 82 10.87 10.94 9.60
CA SER A 82 9.43 10.97 9.89
C SER A 82 8.56 10.90 8.62
N ALA A 83 8.97 11.56 7.53
CA ALA A 83 8.25 11.50 6.25
C ALA A 83 8.31 10.10 5.62
N LYS A 84 9.47 9.43 5.70
CA LYS A 84 9.62 8.05 5.24
C LYS A 84 8.83 7.07 6.10
N VAL A 85 8.83 7.26 7.42
CA VAL A 85 7.98 6.48 8.35
C VAL A 85 6.51 6.69 8.02
N LEU A 86 6.08 7.92 7.73
CA LEU A 86 4.71 8.21 7.30
C LEU A 86 4.36 7.54 5.97
N GLN A 87 5.25 7.62 4.97
CA GLN A 87 5.07 6.94 3.69
C GLN A 87 4.94 5.42 3.88
N MET A 88 5.82 4.84 4.69
CA MET A 88 5.78 3.42 5.05
C MET A 88 4.48 3.05 5.79
N ALA A 89 4.04 3.88 6.74
CA ALA A 89 2.78 3.70 7.44
C ALA A 89 1.59 3.74 6.47
N TRP A 90 1.61 4.64 5.49
CA TRP A 90 0.59 4.70 4.45
C TRP A 90 0.52 3.40 3.63
N HIS A 91 1.65 2.89 3.16
CA HIS A 91 1.70 1.60 2.46
C HIS A 91 1.20 0.45 3.34
N ARG A 92 1.59 0.42 4.62
CA ARG A 92 1.13 -0.59 5.59
C ARG A 92 -0.38 -0.53 5.79
N ILE A 93 -0.96 0.67 5.90
CA ILE A 93 -2.40 0.88 6.04
C ILE A 93 -3.14 0.43 4.77
N GLN A 94 -2.64 0.79 3.59
CA GLN A 94 -3.27 0.35 2.33
C GLN A 94 -3.26 -1.17 2.20
N HIS A 95 -2.15 -1.82 2.55
CA HIS A 95 -2.06 -3.27 2.58
C HIS A 95 -3.05 -3.89 3.58
N ALA A 96 -3.13 -3.35 4.80
CA ALA A 96 -4.09 -3.81 5.80
C ALA A 96 -5.55 -3.64 5.31
N ARG A 97 -5.88 -2.51 4.68
CA ARG A 97 -7.20 -2.26 4.10
C ARG A 97 -7.54 -3.26 2.98
N SER A 98 -6.58 -3.58 2.11
CA SER A 98 -6.76 -4.61 1.08
C SER A 98 -7.05 -5.98 1.70
N ARG A 99 -6.26 -6.38 2.70
CA ARG A 99 -6.45 -7.65 3.41
C ARG A 99 -7.81 -7.75 4.08
N VAL A 100 -8.25 -6.67 4.74
CA VAL A 100 -9.57 -6.63 5.39
C VAL A 100 -10.69 -6.78 4.34
N ARG A 101 -10.59 -6.09 3.21
CA ARG A 101 -11.57 -6.20 2.12
C ARG A 101 -11.66 -7.62 1.56
N GLU A 102 -10.53 -8.27 1.32
CA GLU A 102 -10.49 -9.68 0.88
C GLU A 102 -11.18 -10.62 1.87
N LEU A 103 -10.99 -10.38 3.17
CA LEU A 103 -11.63 -11.17 4.23
C LEU A 103 -13.14 -10.93 4.27
N GLU A 104 -13.60 -9.69 4.09
CA GLU A 104 -15.03 -9.37 4.02
C GLU A 104 -15.70 -10.05 2.83
N GLU A 105 -15.06 -10.01 1.66
CA GLU A 105 -15.54 -10.71 0.45
C GLU A 105 -15.59 -12.23 0.68
N THR A 106 -14.57 -12.78 1.33
CA THR A 106 -14.52 -14.22 1.65
C THR A 106 -15.62 -14.61 2.63
N LYS A 107 -15.83 -13.83 3.68
CA LYS A 107 -16.91 -14.04 4.65
C LYS A 107 -18.28 -13.96 3.98
N ALA A 108 -18.49 -12.99 3.09
CA ALA A 108 -19.72 -12.86 2.32
C ALA A 108 -19.96 -14.10 1.47
N LYS A 109 -18.95 -14.57 0.70
CA LYS A 109 -19.05 -15.80 -0.10
C LYS A 109 -19.42 -17.02 0.73
N HIS A 110 -18.77 -17.23 1.87
CA HIS A 110 -19.08 -18.35 2.77
C HIS A 110 -20.48 -18.25 3.37
N SER A 111 -20.88 -17.05 3.80
CA SER A 111 -22.23 -16.80 4.31
C SER A 111 -23.30 -17.05 3.24
N HIS A 112 -23.07 -16.63 2.00
CA HIS A 112 -23.96 -16.88 0.88
C HIS A 112 -24.02 -18.37 0.53
N ALA A 113 -22.88 -19.06 0.47
CA ALA A 113 -22.80 -20.49 0.19
C ALA A 113 -23.50 -21.32 1.26
N ALA A 114 -23.28 -21.02 2.54
CA ALA A 114 -23.95 -21.68 3.66
C ALA A 114 -25.48 -21.51 3.59
N ARG A 115 -25.95 -20.28 3.32
CA ARG A 115 -27.39 -20.00 3.18
C ARG A 115 -28.01 -20.71 1.97
N GLN A 116 -27.27 -20.81 0.86
CA GLN A 116 -27.72 -21.54 -0.34
C GLN A 116 -27.77 -23.06 -0.11
N GLN A 117 -26.80 -23.60 0.63
CA GLN A 117 -26.79 -25.02 1.00
C GLN A 117 -27.95 -25.38 1.93
N GLN A 118 -28.26 -24.50 2.90
CA GLN A 118 -29.40 -24.69 3.80
C GLN A 118 -30.74 -24.67 3.05
N LYS A 119 -30.87 -23.79 2.04
CA LYS A 119 -32.05 -23.75 1.16
C LYS A 119 -32.19 -25.03 0.33
N ARG A 120 -31.10 -25.54 -0.26
CA ARG A 120 -31.12 -26.82 -0.99
C ARG A 120 -31.47 -28.01 -0.11
N GLN A 121 -31.02 -28.03 1.15
CA GLN A 121 -31.40 -29.09 2.09
C GLN A 121 -32.88 -29.06 2.44
N GLN A 122 -33.47 -27.88 2.62
CA GLN A 122 -34.93 -27.73 2.84
C GLN A 122 -35.73 -28.19 1.62
N GLU A 123 -35.30 -27.82 0.40
CA GLU A 123 -35.95 -28.25 -0.84
C GLU A 123 -35.88 -29.77 -1.04
N HIS A 124 -34.73 -30.40 -0.75
CA HIS A 124 -34.60 -31.86 -0.81
C HIS A 124 -35.46 -32.59 0.22
N ALA A 125 -35.52 -32.10 1.47
CA ALA A 125 -36.35 -32.69 2.52
C ALA A 125 -37.84 -32.59 2.17
N ALA A 126 -38.30 -31.45 1.64
CA ALA A 126 -39.68 -31.26 1.20
C ALA A 126 -40.05 -32.15 0.01
N ALA A 127 -39.17 -32.26 -0.99
CA ALA A 127 -39.40 -33.13 -2.15
C ALA A 127 -39.47 -34.62 -1.76
N GLN A 128 -38.62 -35.06 -0.83
CA GLN A 128 -38.64 -36.44 -0.33
C GLN A 128 -39.93 -36.75 0.44
N GLN A 129 -40.44 -35.80 1.22
CA GLN A 129 -41.71 -35.95 1.93
C GLN A 129 -42.90 -36.02 0.97
N GLN A 130 -42.89 -35.24 -0.11
CA GLN A 130 -43.95 -35.28 -1.13
C GLN A 130 -43.92 -36.59 -1.94
N GLN A 131 -42.73 -37.14 -2.24
CA GLN A 131 -42.62 -38.41 -2.95
C GLN A 131 -43.05 -39.61 -2.10
N GLN A 132 -42.77 -39.61 -0.79
CA GLN A 132 -43.28 -40.63 0.13
C GLN A 132 -44.81 -40.58 0.28
N ALA A 133 -45.39 -39.38 0.36
CA ALA A 133 -46.84 -39.22 0.41
C ALA A 133 -47.53 -39.72 -0.88
N ALA A 134 -46.94 -39.43 -2.05
CA ALA A 134 -47.44 -39.92 -3.33
C ALA A 134 -47.32 -41.45 -3.48
N ALA A 135 -46.20 -42.04 -3.03
CA ALA A 135 -46.01 -43.49 -3.06
C ALA A 135 -46.98 -44.24 -2.11
N ALA A 136 -47.23 -43.69 -0.92
CA ALA A 136 -48.21 -44.25 0.02
C ALA A 136 -49.65 -44.19 -0.53
N ALA A 137 -50.01 -43.11 -1.22
CA ALA A 137 -51.31 -42.98 -1.87
C ALA A 137 -51.48 -43.97 -3.04
N ALA A 138 -50.43 -44.20 -3.83
CA ALA A 138 -50.45 -45.20 -4.91
C ALA A 138 -50.54 -46.64 -4.39
N ALA A 139 -49.89 -46.95 -3.25
CA ALA A 139 -49.96 -48.29 -2.63
C ALA A 139 -51.37 -48.64 -2.12
N GLN A 140 -52.15 -47.67 -1.62
CA GLN A 140 -53.54 -47.91 -1.20
C GLN A 140 -54.47 -48.28 -2.37
N GLN A 141 -54.20 -47.82 -3.60
CA GLN A 141 -54.99 -48.23 -4.77
C GLN A 141 -54.66 -49.65 -5.26
N HIS A 142 -53.50 -50.23 -4.92
CA HIS A 142 -53.10 -51.54 -5.40
C HIS A 142 -53.68 -52.72 -4.59
N GLN A 143 -54.33 -52.47 -3.43
CA GLN A 143 -54.88 -53.54 -2.59
C GLN A 143 -56.31 -53.99 -2.97
N GLN A 144 -56.92 -53.42 -4.02
CA GLN A 144 -58.22 -53.89 -4.54
C GLN A 144 -58.13 -54.75 -5.82
N HIS A 145 -56.95 -54.98 -6.38
CA HIS A 145 -56.77 -55.86 -7.54
C HIS A 145 -55.64 -56.87 -7.32
N ALA A 146 -55.86 -57.83 -6.43
CA ALA A 146 -54.98 -59.00 -6.32
C ALA A 146 -55.77 -60.27 -5.94
N SER A 147 -56.61 -60.73 -6.87
CA SER A 147 -57.01 -62.14 -6.95
C SER A 147 -56.94 -62.58 -8.42
N GLY A 148 -55.90 -63.32 -8.77
CA GLY A 148 -55.74 -63.94 -10.08
C GLY A 148 -54.28 -64.24 -10.40
N GLY A 149 -53.91 -65.53 -10.37
CA GLY A 149 -52.58 -66.05 -10.75
C GLY A 149 -52.18 -65.66 -12.18
N GLY A 150 -50.91 -65.64 -12.58
CA GLY A 150 -49.84 -66.61 -12.34
C GLY A 150 -49.51 -67.27 -13.69
N VAL A 151 -48.30 -67.06 -14.24
CA VAL A 151 -47.36 -68.05 -14.82
C VAL A 151 -46.20 -67.39 -15.59
N ALA A 152 -45.00 -67.88 -15.27
CA ALA A 152 -43.81 -68.15 -16.09
C ALA A 152 -43.34 -67.18 -17.20
N GLY A 153 -42.05 -66.81 -17.11
CA GLY A 153 -41.27 -66.31 -18.23
C GLY A 153 -39.82 -66.03 -17.85
N ALA A 154 -38.96 -67.05 -17.94
CA ALA A 154 -37.52 -66.94 -17.73
C ALA A 154 -36.85 -66.19 -18.90
N GLY A 155 -35.92 -65.29 -18.58
CA GLY A 155 -35.04 -64.62 -19.54
C GLY A 155 -33.78 -64.14 -18.83
N ALA A 156 -32.69 -64.88 -19.04
CA ALA A 156 -31.38 -64.67 -18.44
C ALA A 156 -30.47 -63.79 -19.32
N ALA A 157 -29.46 -63.20 -18.67
CA ALA A 157 -28.19 -62.72 -19.22
C ALA A 157 -28.26 -61.47 -20.14
N ASP A 158 -27.32 -60.53 -20.17
CA ASP A 158 -26.03 -60.29 -19.52
C ASP A 158 -25.62 -58.86 -19.96
N GLY A 159 -24.79 -58.16 -19.20
CA GLY A 159 -24.29 -56.84 -19.61
C GLY A 159 -23.81 -55.96 -18.46
N GLY A 160 -22.88 -56.45 -17.66
CA GLY A 160 -22.09 -55.61 -16.78
C GLY A 160 -21.12 -54.72 -17.57
N THR A 161 -20.95 -53.47 -17.14
CA THR A 161 -19.65 -52.90 -16.72
C THR A 161 -19.80 -51.40 -16.43
N ALA A 162 -19.74 -51.06 -15.14
CA ALA A 162 -19.41 -49.72 -14.67
C ALA A 162 -17.88 -49.56 -14.74
N GLY A 163 -17.41 -48.44 -15.29
CA GLY A 163 -15.99 -48.11 -15.37
C GLY A 163 -15.78 -46.61 -15.44
N ILE A 164 -15.59 -46.01 -14.27
CA ILE A 164 -15.32 -44.61 -14.01
C ILE A 164 -13.86 -44.31 -14.34
N SER A 165 -13.58 -43.28 -15.15
CA SER A 165 -12.38 -42.43 -15.00
C SER A 165 -12.46 -41.19 -15.89
N ASN A 166 -12.94 -40.08 -15.32
CA ASN A 166 -12.76 -38.74 -15.89
C ASN A 166 -11.67 -38.03 -15.07
N SER A 167 -10.44 -38.03 -15.56
CA SER A 167 -9.32 -37.28 -15.01
C SER A 167 -9.14 -35.97 -15.80
N ALA A 168 -9.90 -34.94 -15.43
CA ALA A 168 -9.63 -33.56 -15.82
C ALA A 168 -8.60 -32.97 -14.86
N GLY A 169 -7.32 -33.16 -15.16
CA GLY A 169 -6.18 -32.56 -14.46
C GLY A 169 -5.51 -31.52 -15.35
N GLY A 170 -6.04 -30.29 -15.35
CA GLY A 170 -5.35 -29.13 -15.91
C GLY A 170 -4.30 -28.63 -14.92
N ALA A 171 -3.05 -29.06 -15.12
CA ALA A 171 -1.90 -28.49 -14.42
C ALA A 171 -1.33 -27.33 -15.26
N VAL A 172 -1.57 -26.12 -14.78
CA VAL A 172 -0.83 -24.92 -15.13
C VAL A 172 0.55 -25.00 -14.49
N SER A 173 1.57 -25.29 -15.28
CA SER A 173 2.97 -25.17 -14.86
C SER A 173 3.39 -23.72 -14.99
N ALA A 174 3.74 -23.16 -13.84
CA ALA A 174 4.25 -21.82 -13.66
C ALA A 174 5.55 -21.58 -14.44
N ASP A 175 5.58 -20.41 -15.07
CA ASP A 175 6.76 -19.60 -15.35
C ASP A 175 7.68 -19.54 -14.12
N ALA A 176 8.87 -20.14 -14.26
CA ALA A 176 9.98 -19.99 -13.34
C ALA A 176 11.04 -19.11 -14.00
N GLY A 177 10.75 -17.81 -14.08
CA GLY A 177 11.76 -16.78 -14.27
C GLY A 177 12.64 -16.70 -13.03
N GLY A 178 13.83 -17.30 -13.08
CA GLY A 178 14.82 -17.28 -12.01
C GLY A 178 16.20 -16.88 -12.50
N GLY A 179 16.63 -15.68 -12.12
CA GLY A 179 18.03 -15.38 -11.82
C GLY A 179 18.84 -14.60 -12.87
N LEU A 180 18.79 -13.27 -12.81
CA LEU A 180 19.97 -12.47 -13.13
C LEU A 180 20.93 -12.52 -11.91
N PRO A 181 22.22 -12.83 -12.08
CA PRO A 181 23.21 -12.55 -11.05
C PRO A 181 23.47 -11.04 -10.97
N THR A 182 23.48 -10.53 -9.75
CA THR A 182 23.96 -9.20 -9.40
C THR A 182 25.45 -9.07 -9.73
N ASN A 183 25.82 -7.89 -10.22
CA ASN A 183 27.18 -7.40 -10.47
C ASN A 183 28.07 -7.51 -9.22
#